data_AF-A0A0F9KJY7-F1
#
_entry.id   AF-A0A0F9KJY7-F1
#
_cell.length_a   1.000
_cell.length_b   1.000
_cell.length_c   1.000
_cell.angle_alpha   90.00
_cell.angle_beta   90.00
_cell.angle_gamma   90.00
#
_symmetry.space_group_name_H-M   'P 1'
#
loop_
_entity.id
_entity.type
_entity.pdbx_description
1 polymer ?
#
loop_
_entity_poly.entity_id
_entity_poly.type
_entity_poly.pdbx_seq_one_letter_code
_entity_poly.pdbx_strand_id
1 'polypeptide(L)' 'MAGFWFTVTSDEYGLEEFGPYDSALEAEKASDRVQAKAEQLDDGVYREYAIPYQKDEEIVAP' A
#
# COMPACT_ATOMS: atom_id res chain seq x y z
N MET A 1 -5.24 -16.95 -2.54
CA MET A 1 -5.85 -16.50 -1.26
C MET A 1 -6.12 -15.01 -1.41
N ALA A 2 -7.33 -14.53 -1.06
CA ALA A 2 -7.59 -13.10 -1.13
C ALA A 2 -6.76 -12.37 -0.06
N GLY A 3 -5.99 -11.36 -0.49
CA GLY A 3 -5.13 -10.57 0.39
C GLY A 3 -5.52 -9.10 0.36
N PHE A 4 -5.22 -8.39 1.44
CA PHE A 4 -5.37 -6.94 1.50
C PHE A 4 -4.08 -6.25 1.08
N TRP A 5 -4.22 -5.16 0.35
CA TRP A 5 -3.13 -4.38 -0.20
C TRP A 5 -3.40 -2.90 0.01
N PHE A 6 -2.37 -2.07 -0.01
CA PHE A 6 -2.50 -0.63 -0.17
C PHE A 6 -1.48 -0.13 -1.17
N THR A 7 -1.75 1.01 -1.78
CA THR A 7 -0.85 1.64 -2.76
C THR A 7 -0.37 2.98 -2.28
N VAL A 8 0.86 3.33 -2.65
CA VAL A 8 1.45 4.65 -2.45
C VAL A 8 1.78 5.21 -3.82
N THR A 9 1.28 6.40 -4.13
CA THR A 9 1.64 7.11 -5.37
C THR A 9 2.54 8.28 -5.02
N SER A 10 3.67 8.41 -5.72
CA SER A 10 4.59 9.53 -5.57
C SER A 10 5.06 10.05 -6.93
N ASP A 11 5.44 11.33 -6.97
CA ASP A 11 5.96 11.95 -8.20
C ASP A 11 7.31 11.36 -8.62
N GLU A 12 8.13 10.91 -7.66
CA GLU A 12 9.48 10.42 -7.91
C GLU A 12 9.53 8.91 -8.25
N TYR A 13 8.78 8.08 -7.52
CA TYR A 13 8.84 6.62 -7.65
C TYR A 13 7.63 6.01 -8.36
N GLY A 14 6.60 6.82 -8.65
CA GLY A 14 5.35 6.35 -9.27
C GLY A 14 4.47 5.59 -8.26
N LEU A 15 3.75 4.58 -8.75
CA LEU A 15 2.85 3.76 -7.94
C LEU A 15 3.59 2.54 -7.36
N GLU A 16 3.59 2.44 -6.03
CA GLU A 16 4.11 1.33 -5.26
C GLU A 16 2.95 0.57 -4.62
N GLU A 17 2.98 -0.76 -4.66
CA GLU A 17 1.93 -1.64 -4.12
C GLU A 17 2.51 -2.48 -2.96
N PHE A 18 1.81 -2.51 -1.82
CA PHE A 18 2.27 -3.18 -0.58
C PHE A 18 1.26 -4.24 -0.13
N GLY A 19 1.74 -5.46 0.09
CA GLY A 19 0.93 -6.61 0.52
C GLY A 19 1.51 -7.95 0.04
N PRO A 20 0.74 -9.05 0.16
CA PRO A 20 -0.59 -9.12 0.76
C PRO A 20 -0.54 -9.11 2.30
N TYR A 21 -1.57 -8.55 2.91
CA TYR A 21 -1.86 -8.59 4.35
C TYR A 21 -3.09 -9.46 4.63
N ASP A 22 -3.17 -10.04 5.83
CA ASP A 22 -4.24 -10.98 6.19
C ASP A 22 -5.58 -10.27 6.45
N SER A 23 -5.55 -8.96 6.75
CA SER A 23 -6.75 -8.15 6.97
C SER A 23 -6.58 -6.69 6.53
N ALA A 24 -7.70 -6.00 6.27
CA ALA A 24 -7.72 -4.57 5.98
C ALA A 24 -7.06 -3.75 7.11
N LEU A 25 -7.28 -4.12 8.37
CA LEU A 25 -6.71 -3.45 9.53
C LEU A 25 -5.18 -3.58 9.59
N GLU A 26 -4.63 -4.72 9.16
CA GLU A 26 -3.18 -4.89 9.08
C GLU A 26 -2.56 -4.07 7.96
N ALA A 27 -3.22 -4.01 6.80
CA ALA A 27 -2.83 -3.16 5.69
C ALA A 27 -2.88 -1.67 6.06
N GLU A 28 -3.92 -1.23 6.79
CA GLU A 28 -4.05 0.13 7.31
C GLU A 28 -2.91 0.48 8.26
N LYS A 29 -2.66 -0.37 9.28
CA LYS A 29 -1.53 -0.20 10.19
C LYS A 29 -0.18 -0.20 9.47
N ALA A 30 -0.05 -0.97 8.38
CA ALA A 30 1.16 -0.96 7.58
C ALA A 30 1.31 0.36 6.82
N SER A 31 0.24 0.86 6.20
CA SER A 31 0.20 2.17 5.55
C SER A 31 0.60 3.29 6.52
N ASP A 32 0.00 3.32 7.72
CA ASP A 32 0.34 4.32 8.76
C ASP A 32 1.82 4.29 9.14
N ARG A 33 2.42 3.10 9.26
CA ARG A 33 3.85 2.96 9.56
C ARG A 33 4.72 3.45 8.41
N VAL A 34 4.35 3.17 7.16
CA VAL A 34 5.09 3.67 5.99
C VAL A 34 4.99 5.18 5.92
N GLN A 35 3.80 5.74 6.09
CA GLN A 35 3.59 7.19 6.13
C GLN A 35 4.44 7.85 7.22
N ALA A 36 4.35 7.36 8.46
CA ALA A 36 5.12 7.91 9.57
C ALA A 36 6.64 7.80 9.36
N LYS A 37 7.11 6.78 8.62
CA LYS A 37 8.52 6.64 8.26
C LYS A 37 8.94 7.57 7.13
N ALA A 38 8.10 7.76 6.11
CA ALA A 38 8.34 8.72 5.05
C ALA A 38 8.42 10.15 5.59
N GLU A 39 7.51 10.53 6.50
CA GLU A 39 7.53 11.84 7.17
C GLU A 39 8.80 12.07 8.00
N GLN A 40 9.43 11.00 8.52
CA GLN A 40 10.71 11.08 9.24
C GLN A 40 11.93 11.30 8.33
N LEU A 41 11.83 10.97 7.03
CA LEU A 41 12.95 11.09 6.10
C LEU A 41 13.19 12.55 5.68
N ASP A 42 12.18 13.43 5.80
CA ASP A 42 12.23 14.83 5.35
C ASP A 42 12.82 14.97 3.94
N ASP A 43 12.45 14.04 3.05
CA ASP A 43 12.99 13.94 1.69
C ASP A 43 12.30 14.89 0.70
N GLY A 44 11.25 15.59 1.13
CA GLY A 44 10.48 16.50 0.28
C GLY A 44 9.64 15.81 -0.80
N VAL A 45 9.52 14.48 -0.76
CA VAL A 45 8.79 13.71 -1.76
C VAL A 45 7.31 13.65 -1.37
N TYR A 46 6.46 14.18 -2.24
CA TYR A 46 5.01 14.06 -2.09
C TYR A 46 4.57 12.61 -2.29
N ARG A 47 3.73 12.11 -1.37
CA ARG A 47 3.20 10.75 -1.38
C ARG A 47 1.71 10.76 -1.04
N GLU A 48 0.92 10.06 -1.84
CA GLU A 48 -0.51 9.81 -1.59
C GLU A 48 -0.72 8.34 -1.25
N TYR A 49 -1.33 8.08 -0.09
CA TYR A 49 -1.57 6.74 0.44
C TYR A 49 -3.04 6.37 0.20
N ALA A 50 -3.27 5.27 -0.52
CA ALA A 50 -4.61 4.76 -0.75
C ALA A 50 -5.12 3.93 0.44
N ILE A 51 -6.44 3.94 0.63
CA ILE A 51 -7.12 3.07 1.61
C ILE A 51 -6.90 1.60 1.19
N PRO A 52 -6.66 0.68 2.15
CA PRO A 52 -6.51 -0.72 1.82
C PRO A 52 -7.67 -1.30 1.01
N TYR A 53 -7.33 -2.11 0.01
CA TYR A 53 -8.29 -2.82 -0.85
C TYR A 53 -8.00 -4.31 -0.89
N GLN A 54 -9.05 -5.11 -1.11
CA GLN A 54 -8.92 -6.55 -1.29
C GLN A 54 -8.62 -6.83 -2.76
N LYS A 55 -7.56 -7.60 -3.01
CA LYS A 55 -7.21 -8.09 -4.34
C LYS A 55 -7.56 -9.57 -4.37
N ASP A 56 -8.61 -9.90 -5.12
CA ASP A 56 -8.85 -11.28 -5.49
C ASP A 56 -7.79 -11.64 -6.53
N GLU A 57 -6.98 -12.67 -6.25
CA GLU A 57 -6.16 -13.29 -7.31
C GLU A 57 -7.13 -13.68 -8.42
N GLU A 58 -7.03 -13.00 -9.57
CA GLU A 58 -7.69 -13.44 -10.79
C GLU A 58 -7.34 -14.91 -10.99
N ILE A 59 -8.33 -15.78 -10.82
CA ILE A 59 -8.22 -17.16 -11.26
C ILE A 59 -8.05 -17.03 -12.77
N VAL A 60 -6.83 -17.22 -13.26
CA VAL A 60 -6.55 -17.34 -14.69
C VAL A 60 -7.43 -18.47 -15.19
N ALA A 61 -8.55 -18.12 -15.83
CA ALA A 61 -9.43 -19.08 -16.47
C ALA A 61 -8.64 -19.75 -17.61
N PRO A 62 -8.79 -21.09 -17.79
CA PRO A 62 -7.98 -21.87 -18.72
C PRO A 62 -8.16 -21.50 -20.19
#